data_AF-A0AAE9EZC2-F1
#
_entry.id   AF-A0AAE9EZC2-F1
#
_cell.length_a   1.000
_cell.length_b   1.000
_cell.length_c   1.000
_cell.angle_alpha   90.00
_cell.angle_beta   90.00
_cell.angle_gamma   90.00
#
_symmetry.space_group_name_H-M   'P 1'
#
loop_
_entity.id
_entity.type
_entity.pdbx_description
1 polymer ?
#
loop_
_entity_poly.entity_id
_entity_poly.type
_entity_poly.pdbx_seq_one_letter_code
_entity_poly.pdbx_strand_id
1 'polypeptide(L)'
;MWIQSLIFLILVILCQCCQEPPNRGHSKCGKKQKSIKYYFDKKLEMCLPFLYEGCGGNFNRFDNTDMCNLRCRADKGICGGGSKALASCSNRDKTCPKGSKCITMAFGLGLCCDELIQESWRQENHPKCAIPNHEVVTETAWYGEQELLGRHCGHKFCPIGSKCAEGRWLAHCCRPIIKAANS
;
A
#
# COMPACT_ATOMS: atom_id res chain seq x y z
N MET A 1 -17.38 11.72 39.16
CA MET A 1 -16.18 11.87 38.32
C MET A 1 -15.45 10.54 38.10
N TRP A 2 -16.15 9.48 37.67
CA TRP A 2 -15.53 8.20 37.28
C TRP A 2 -15.95 7.72 35.87
N ILE A 3 -16.99 8.32 35.29
CA ILE A 3 -17.51 7.96 33.96
C ILE A 3 -16.62 8.55 32.84
N GLN A 4 -16.03 9.73 33.03
CA GLN A 4 -15.09 10.31 32.06
C GLN A 4 -13.78 9.53 31.94
N SER A 5 -13.31 8.87 33.01
CA SER A 5 -12.11 8.03 33.00
C SER A 5 -12.34 6.67 32.33
N LEU A 6 -13.55 6.10 32.46
CA LEU A 6 -13.97 4.88 31.73
C LEU A 6 -14.16 5.14 30.23
N ILE A 7 -14.70 6.30 29.85
CA ILE A 7 -14.80 6.72 28.44
C ILE A 7 -13.41 6.92 27.82
N PHE A 8 -12.44 7.46 28.58
CA PHE A 8 -11.06 7.55 28.13
C PHE A 8 -10.43 6.16 27.95
N LEU A 9 -10.66 5.20 28.85
CA LEU A 9 -10.18 3.81 28.71
C LEU A 9 -10.86 3.05 27.55
N ILE A 10 -12.13 3.35 27.25
CA ILE A 10 -12.87 2.77 26.11
C ILE A 10 -12.41 3.38 24.78
N LEU A 11 -11.93 4.63 24.77
CA LEU A 11 -11.34 5.31 23.60
C LEU A 11 -9.89 4.90 23.28
N VAL A 12 -9.14 4.33 24.23
CA VAL A 12 -7.77 3.81 23.99
C VAL A 12 -7.77 2.45 23.26
N ILE A 13 -8.93 1.86 22.98
CA ILE A 13 -9.08 0.61 22.20
C ILE A 13 -9.09 0.88 20.68
N LEU A 14 -8.57 2.03 20.24
CA LEU A 14 -8.13 2.21 18.86
C LEU A 14 -6.75 1.58 18.71
N CYS A 15 -6.62 0.57 17.84
CA CYS A 15 -5.33 -0.07 17.62
C CYS A 15 -4.30 0.95 17.12
N GLN A 16 -3.36 1.34 17.98
CA GLN A 16 -2.18 2.16 17.64
C GLN A 16 -1.36 1.55 16.48
N CYS A 17 -1.56 0.26 16.19
CA CYS A 17 -0.94 -0.45 15.10
C CYS A 17 -1.16 0.15 13.70
N CYS A 18 -2.21 0.93 13.43
CA CYS A 18 -2.44 1.47 12.08
C CYS A 18 -2.06 2.96 11.95
N GLN A 19 -1.55 3.58 13.01
CA GLN A 19 -1.30 5.02 13.05
C GLN A 19 0.18 5.37 12.92
N GLU A 20 1.06 4.44 13.30
CA GLU A 20 2.50 4.69 13.34
C GLU A 20 3.17 4.52 11.98
N PRO A 21 4.31 5.19 11.71
CA PRO A 21 5.11 4.92 10.51
C PRO A 21 5.73 3.51 10.56
N PRO A 22 6.17 2.94 9.42
CA PRO A 22 6.90 1.68 9.42
C PRO A 22 8.20 1.83 10.21
N ASN A 23 8.42 0.92 11.16
CA ASN A 23 9.65 0.89 11.93
C ASN A 23 10.40 -0.41 11.69
N ARG A 24 11.51 -0.31 10.95
CA ARG A 24 12.40 -1.43 10.61
C ARG A 24 13.05 -2.04 11.84
N GLY A 25 13.13 -1.30 12.94
CA GLY A 25 13.82 -1.73 14.13
C GLY A 25 15.32 -1.88 13.89
N HIS A 26 15.95 -2.86 14.53
CA HIS A 26 17.38 -3.11 14.40
C HIS A 26 17.74 -4.60 14.51
N SER A 27 18.95 -4.95 14.09
CA SER A 27 19.48 -6.33 14.16
C SER A 27 20.10 -6.70 15.53
N LYS A 28 20.24 -5.75 16.46
CA LYS A 28 20.92 -5.92 17.76
C LYS A 28 20.06 -6.59 18.84
N CYS A 29 19.53 -7.80 18.63
CA CYS A 29 18.93 -8.57 19.73
C CYS A 29 19.08 -10.10 19.63
N GLY A 30 20.24 -10.54 19.15
CA GLY A 30 20.56 -11.95 19.01
C GLY A 30 20.14 -12.54 17.66
N LYS A 31 19.88 -13.85 17.62
CA LYS A 31 19.68 -14.63 16.37
C LYS A 31 18.27 -14.47 15.77
N LYS A 32 17.74 -13.26 15.64
CA LYS A 32 16.48 -13.01 14.91
C LYS A 32 16.76 -12.73 13.44
N GLN A 33 15.99 -13.35 12.55
CA GLN A 33 16.15 -13.19 11.10
C GLN A 33 15.39 -11.98 10.57
N LYS A 34 15.97 -11.33 9.56
CA LYS A 34 15.28 -10.28 8.82
C LYS A 34 14.15 -10.91 8.00
N SER A 35 13.04 -10.21 7.88
CA SER A 35 11.88 -10.70 7.11
C SER A 35 11.09 -9.54 6.55
N ILE A 36 10.40 -9.78 5.44
CA ILE A 36 9.41 -8.85 4.93
C ILE A 36 8.19 -8.90 5.84
N LYS A 37 7.71 -7.70 6.20
CA LYS A 37 6.50 -7.46 6.98
C LYS A 37 5.69 -6.39 6.28
N TYR A 38 4.43 -6.24 6.65
CA TYR A 38 3.53 -5.26 6.07
C TYR A 38 3.19 -4.20 7.10
N TYR A 39 3.04 -2.96 6.67
CA TYR A 39 2.56 -1.86 7.50
C TYR A 39 1.44 -1.13 6.75
N PHE A 40 0.54 -0.52 7.49
CA PHE A 40 -0.51 0.31 6.92
C PHE A 40 0.03 1.72 6.66
N ASP A 41 0.07 2.12 5.38
CA ASP A 41 0.37 3.48 4.97
C ASP A 41 -0.92 4.31 5.02
N LYS A 42 -1.04 5.17 6.02
CA LYS A 42 -2.24 5.98 6.26
C LYS A 42 -2.52 7.00 5.15
N LYS A 43 -1.52 7.39 4.36
CA LYS A 43 -1.71 8.37 3.28
C LYS A 43 -2.34 7.70 2.05
N LEU A 44 -1.91 6.48 1.74
CA LEU A 44 -2.44 5.70 0.63
C LEU A 44 -3.60 4.79 1.03
N GLU A 45 -3.81 4.61 2.34
CA GLU A 45 -4.75 3.66 2.93
C GLU A 45 -4.49 2.22 2.42
N MET A 46 -3.21 1.89 2.24
CA MET A 46 -2.74 0.62 1.70
C MET A 46 -1.81 -0.09 2.67
N CYS A 47 -1.89 -1.41 2.71
CA CYS A 47 -0.90 -2.25 3.37
C CYS A 47 0.28 -2.52 2.43
N LEU A 48 1.47 -2.07 2.82
CA LEU A 48 2.67 -2.09 1.98
C LEU A 48 3.81 -2.84 2.68
N PRO A 49 4.61 -3.62 1.93
CA PRO A 49 5.72 -4.38 2.45
C PRO A 49 6.92 -3.49 2.81
N PHE A 50 7.67 -3.92 3.83
CA PHE A 50 8.94 -3.35 4.24
C PHE A 50 9.83 -4.40 4.93
N LEU A 51 11.15 -4.19 4.92
CA LEU A 51 12.10 -5.06 5.60
C LEU A 51 12.16 -4.75 7.10
N TYR A 52 11.71 -5.70 7.91
CA TYR A 52 11.93 -5.69 9.36
C TYR A 52 13.27 -6.34 9.69
N GLU A 53 14.10 -5.66 10.49
CA GLU A 53 15.45 -6.10 10.87
C GLU A 53 15.45 -7.23 11.93
N GLY A 54 14.27 -7.64 12.39
CA GLY A 54 14.09 -8.75 13.33
C GLY A 54 13.88 -8.32 14.78
N CYS A 55 14.18 -7.07 15.14
CA CYS A 55 14.02 -6.58 16.51
C CYS A 55 13.47 -5.17 16.68
N GLY A 56 12.74 -4.95 17.79
CA GLY A 56 12.18 -3.66 18.13
C GLY A 56 11.04 -3.28 17.20
N GLY A 57 11.09 -2.06 16.68
CA GLY A 57 10.03 -1.52 15.84
C GLY A 57 8.78 -1.19 16.64
N ASN A 58 7.63 -1.20 15.97
CA ASN A 58 6.33 -0.87 16.55
C ASN A 58 5.25 -1.86 16.11
N PHE A 59 4.00 -1.56 16.49
CA PHE A 59 2.84 -2.40 16.20
C PHE A 59 2.28 -2.25 14.79
N ASN A 60 2.74 -1.26 14.00
CA ASN A 60 2.41 -1.19 12.57
C ASN A 60 3.26 -2.17 11.75
N ARG A 61 3.07 -3.45 12.05
CA ARG A 61 3.86 -4.54 11.50
C ARG A 61 3.06 -5.84 11.53
N PHE A 62 2.75 -6.35 10.36
CA PHE A 62 1.95 -7.54 10.15
C PHE A 62 2.73 -8.58 9.33
N ASP A 63 2.40 -9.85 9.50
CA ASP A 63 3.15 -10.95 8.87
C ASP A 63 2.80 -11.12 7.39
N ASN A 64 1.60 -10.71 6.97
CA ASN A 64 1.17 -10.69 5.58
C ASN A 64 0.23 -9.51 5.31
N THR A 65 -0.01 -9.24 4.02
CA THR A 65 -0.87 -8.13 3.57
C THR A 65 -2.31 -8.29 4.09
N ASP A 66 -2.83 -9.51 4.15
CA ASP A 66 -4.21 -9.80 4.54
C ASP A 66 -4.50 -9.48 6.01
N MET A 67 -3.58 -9.83 6.91
CA MET A 67 -3.66 -9.46 8.32
C MET A 67 -3.64 -7.94 8.50
N CYS A 68 -2.81 -7.24 7.72
CA CYS A 68 -2.78 -5.79 7.73
C CYS A 68 -4.10 -5.20 7.23
N ASN A 69 -4.60 -5.68 6.09
CA ASN A 69 -5.84 -5.20 5.48
C ASN A 69 -7.03 -5.40 6.42
N LEU A 70 -7.14 -6.58 7.04
CA LEU A 70 -8.19 -6.89 8.02
C LEU A 70 -8.08 -6.02 9.27
N ARG A 71 -6.86 -5.84 9.80
CA ARG A 71 -6.67 -5.12 11.06
C ARG A 71 -6.86 -3.62 10.92
N CYS A 72 -6.39 -3.05 9.82
CA CYS A 72 -6.41 -1.62 9.57
C CYS A 72 -7.58 -1.14 8.70
N ARG A 73 -8.41 -2.08 8.21
CA ARG A 73 -9.52 -1.80 7.30
C ARG A 73 -9.03 -1.01 6.09
N ALA A 74 -7.96 -1.51 5.47
CA ALA A 74 -7.37 -0.86 4.32
C ALA A 74 -8.40 -0.76 3.20
N ASP A 75 -8.66 0.46 2.77
CA ASP A 75 -9.58 0.80 1.70
C ASP A 75 -8.88 1.86 0.86
N LYS A 76 -8.50 1.50 -0.37
CA LYS A 76 -7.78 2.45 -1.23
C LYS A 76 -8.68 3.66 -1.44
N GLY A 77 -8.21 4.85 -1.05
CA GLY A 77 -8.96 6.08 -1.27
C GLY A 77 -9.40 6.22 -2.75
N ILE A 78 -10.61 6.77 -2.93
CA ILE A 78 -11.27 6.85 -4.25
C ILE A 78 -10.42 7.57 -5.29
N CYS A 79 -9.81 8.70 -4.90
CA CYS A 79 -8.88 9.42 -5.75
C CYS A 79 -7.46 8.89 -5.51
N GLY A 80 -6.85 8.40 -6.59
CA GLY A 80 -5.50 7.87 -6.60
C GLY A 80 -4.46 8.70 -5.86
N GLY A 81 -3.50 8.01 -5.23
CA GLY A 81 -2.36 8.60 -4.55
C GLY A 81 -2.71 9.35 -3.26
N GLY A 82 -3.88 9.08 -2.69
CA GLY A 82 -4.41 9.82 -1.53
C GLY A 82 -4.71 11.29 -1.87
N SER A 83 -5.03 11.59 -3.13
CA SER A 83 -5.39 12.94 -3.55
C SER A 83 -6.78 13.32 -3.04
N LYS A 84 -7.01 14.63 -2.82
CA LYS A 84 -8.31 15.12 -2.39
C LYS A 84 -9.29 15.14 -3.56
N ALA A 85 -10.54 14.82 -3.29
CA ALA A 85 -11.63 15.06 -4.24
C ALA A 85 -11.80 16.56 -4.48
N LEU A 86 -12.07 16.91 -5.74
CA LEU A 86 -12.26 18.30 -6.18
C LEU A 86 -13.73 18.71 -6.10
N ALA A 87 -14.63 17.75 -6.29
CA ALA A 87 -16.09 17.91 -6.19
C ALA A 87 -16.75 16.53 -6.01
N SER A 88 -18.05 16.53 -5.80
CA SER A 88 -18.88 15.32 -5.84
C SER A 88 -19.52 15.16 -7.22
N CYS A 89 -19.77 13.93 -7.64
CA CYS A 89 -20.51 13.59 -8.85
C CYS A 89 -21.37 12.33 -8.59
N SER A 90 -22.04 11.82 -9.62
CA SER A 90 -22.83 10.58 -9.52
C SER A 90 -22.87 9.83 -10.85
N ASN A 91 -23.46 8.64 -10.85
CA ASN A 91 -23.74 7.91 -12.09
C ASN A 91 -24.74 8.65 -13.01
N ARG A 92 -25.59 9.52 -12.46
CA ARG A 92 -26.57 10.33 -13.20
C ARG A 92 -25.98 11.65 -13.68
N ASP A 93 -25.20 12.29 -12.82
CA ASP A 93 -24.52 13.54 -13.12
C ASP A 93 -23.01 13.34 -13.04
N LYS A 94 -22.38 13.19 -14.21
CA LYS A 94 -20.94 13.00 -14.36
C LYS A 94 -20.18 14.32 -14.53
N THR A 95 -20.85 15.46 -14.31
CA THR A 95 -20.24 16.78 -14.45
C THR A 95 -19.17 16.96 -13.38
N CYS A 96 -17.97 17.36 -13.79
CA CYS A 96 -16.83 17.60 -12.92
C CYS A 96 -16.06 18.86 -13.35
N PRO A 97 -15.32 19.51 -12.45
CA PRO A 97 -14.41 20.60 -12.80
C PRO A 97 -13.45 20.22 -13.93
N LYS A 98 -13.03 21.19 -14.75
CA LYS A 98 -12.09 20.96 -15.85
C LYS A 98 -10.80 20.30 -15.34
N GLY A 99 -10.35 19.26 -16.04
CA GLY A 99 -9.16 18.48 -15.66
C GLY A 99 -9.43 17.40 -14.61
N SER A 100 -10.70 17.10 -14.30
CA SER A 100 -11.08 16.04 -13.37
C SER A 100 -12.13 15.11 -13.97
N LYS A 101 -12.13 13.86 -13.51
CA LYS A 101 -13.05 12.81 -13.95
C LYS A 101 -13.87 12.29 -12.79
N CYS A 102 -15.13 11.98 -13.06
CA CYS A 102 -16.03 11.37 -12.09
C CYS A 102 -15.69 9.89 -11.87
N ILE A 103 -15.21 9.54 -10.68
CA ILE A 103 -15.05 8.16 -10.24
C ILE A 103 -16.26 7.80 -9.38
N THR A 104 -17.11 6.91 -9.90
CA THR A 104 -18.31 6.42 -9.22
C THR A 104 -18.00 5.21 -8.35
N MET A 105 -18.53 5.23 -7.14
CA MET A 105 -18.54 4.15 -6.15
C MET A 105 -19.83 3.34 -6.22
N ALA A 106 -19.96 2.37 -5.31
CA ALA A 106 -21.19 1.66 -5.06
C ALA A 106 -22.37 2.63 -4.82
N PHE A 107 -23.57 2.18 -5.17
CA PHE A 107 -24.81 2.96 -5.06
C PHE A 107 -24.88 4.24 -5.91
N GLY A 108 -23.93 4.46 -6.84
CA GLY A 108 -23.98 5.55 -7.81
C GLY A 108 -23.50 6.91 -7.29
N LEU A 109 -22.98 6.96 -6.05
CA LEU A 109 -22.25 8.13 -5.54
C LEU A 109 -20.88 8.22 -6.24
N GLY A 110 -20.34 9.42 -6.45
CA GLY A 110 -19.03 9.58 -7.07
C GLY A 110 -18.30 10.82 -6.60
N LEU A 111 -16.99 10.85 -6.86
CA LEU A 111 -16.13 11.99 -6.61
C LEU A 111 -15.38 12.38 -7.88
N CYS A 112 -15.20 13.68 -8.08
CA CYS A 112 -14.37 14.23 -9.14
C CYS A 112 -12.92 14.21 -8.68
N CYS A 113 -12.10 13.40 -9.35
CA CYS A 113 -10.68 13.26 -9.06
C CYS A 113 -9.84 13.86 -10.19
N ASP A 114 -8.70 14.47 -9.85
CA ASP A 114 -7.78 15.03 -10.84
C ASP A 114 -7.33 13.94 -11.83
N GLU A 115 -7.58 14.19 -13.13
CA GLU A 115 -7.41 13.19 -14.18
C GLU A 115 -5.96 12.75 -14.36
N LEU A 116 -5.01 13.68 -14.26
CA LEU A 116 -3.58 13.39 -14.43
C LEU A 116 -3.07 12.55 -13.25
N ILE A 117 -3.49 12.89 -12.03
CA ILE A 117 -3.16 12.08 -10.85
C ILE A 117 -3.74 10.67 -10.97
N GLN A 118 -4.99 10.53 -11.43
CA GLN A 118 -5.59 9.21 -11.63
C GLN A 118 -4.82 8.36 -12.64
N GLU A 119 -4.39 8.98 -13.75
CA GLU A 119 -3.62 8.28 -14.78
C GLU A 119 -2.28 7.78 -14.24
N SER A 120 -1.51 8.66 -13.60
CA SER A 120 -0.21 8.28 -13.00
C SER A 120 -0.37 7.23 -11.90
N TRP A 121 -1.41 7.36 -11.05
CA TRP A 121 -1.70 6.37 -10.02
C TRP A 121 -2.04 4.99 -10.60
N ARG A 122 -2.80 4.93 -11.70
CA ARG A 122 -3.10 3.67 -12.39
C ARG A 122 -1.82 2.99 -12.89
N GLN A 123 -0.90 3.76 -13.47
CA GLN A 123 0.38 3.25 -13.97
C GLN A 123 1.26 2.72 -12.84
N GLU A 124 1.22 3.33 -11.66
CA GLU A 124 1.96 2.84 -10.49
C GLU A 124 1.29 1.65 -9.78
N ASN A 125 -0.04 1.51 -9.88
CA ASN A 125 -0.75 0.32 -9.37
C ASN A 125 -0.66 -0.88 -10.30
N HIS A 126 -0.42 -0.66 -11.60
CA HIS A 126 -0.19 -1.71 -12.59
C HIS A 126 1.10 -1.43 -13.37
N PRO A 127 2.25 -1.52 -12.69
CA PRO A 127 3.52 -1.12 -13.27
C PRO A 127 3.98 -2.10 -14.35
N LYS A 128 4.90 -1.64 -15.18
CA LYS A 128 5.66 -2.48 -16.11
C LYS A 128 7.15 -2.24 -15.87
N CYS A 129 7.94 -3.29 -16.02
CA CYS A 129 9.38 -3.16 -15.95
C CYS A 129 9.90 -2.45 -17.19
N ALA A 130 10.55 -1.30 -17.00
CA ALA A 130 11.28 -0.61 -18.06
C ALA A 130 12.59 -1.35 -18.43
N ILE A 131 13.02 -2.30 -17.60
CA ILE A 131 14.23 -3.09 -17.84
C ILE A 131 13.92 -4.19 -18.86
N PRO A 132 14.68 -4.30 -19.97
CA PRO A 132 14.47 -5.35 -20.95
C PRO A 132 14.55 -6.75 -20.33
N ASN A 133 13.69 -7.66 -20.78
CA ASN A 133 13.60 -9.05 -20.28
C ASN A 133 13.41 -9.16 -18.76
N HIS A 134 12.70 -8.21 -18.16
CA HIS A 134 12.28 -8.30 -16.77
C HIS A 134 10.76 -8.26 -16.68
N GLU A 135 10.22 -8.93 -15.68
CA GLU A 135 8.82 -8.91 -15.33
C GLU A 135 8.63 -8.38 -13.91
N VAL A 136 7.44 -7.84 -13.65
CA VAL A 136 7.07 -7.37 -12.32
C VAL A 136 6.93 -8.57 -11.40
N VAL A 137 7.55 -8.48 -10.22
CA VAL A 137 7.41 -9.50 -9.18
C VAL A 137 5.98 -9.47 -8.66
N THR A 138 5.35 -10.63 -8.55
CA THR A 138 4.03 -10.81 -7.92
C THR A 138 4.15 -11.45 -6.54
N GLU A 139 3.15 -11.24 -5.71
CA GLU A 139 2.93 -11.94 -4.44
C GLU A 139 1.56 -12.64 -4.45
N THR A 140 1.41 -13.69 -3.65
CA THR A 140 0.14 -14.38 -3.47
C THR A 140 -0.69 -13.69 -2.39
N ALA A 141 -1.92 -13.31 -2.72
CA ALA A 141 -2.95 -12.84 -1.80
C ALA A 141 -4.14 -13.81 -1.76
N TRP A 142 -5.08 -13.62 -0.83
CA TRP A 142 -6.25 -14.50 -0.71
C TRP A 142 -7.16 -14.57 -1.95
N TYR A 143 -7.13 -13.55 -2.81
CA TYR A 143 -7.90 -13.49 -4.08
C TYR A 143 -7.10 -13.84 -5.33
N GLY A 144 -5.84 -14.26 -5.20
CA GLY A 144 -4.96 -14.62 -6.31
C GLY A 144 -3.60 -13.94 -6.27
N GLU A 145 -2.88 -13.97 -7.39
CA GLU A 145 -1.62 -13.25 -7.53
C GLU A 145 -1.86 -11.75 -7.77
N GLN A 146 -1.05 -10.91 -7.14
CA GLN A 146 -1.04 -9.46 -7.34
C GLN A 146 0.38 -8.94 -7.48
N GLU A 147 0.57 -7.77 -8.08
CA GLU A 147 1.87 -7.12 -8.17
C GLU A 147 2.42 -6.78 -6.77
N LEU A 148 3.70 -7.09 -6.53
CA LEU A 148 4.39 -6.73 -5.30
C LEU A 148 4.74 -5.24 -5.31
N LEU A 149 3.84 -4.44 -4.75
CA LEU A 149 3.96 -2.98 -4.65
C LEU A 149 4.41 -2.59 -3.24
N GLY A 150 5.45 -1.78 -3.15
CA GLY A 150 5.90 -1.15 -1.90
C GLY A 150 5.75 0.37 -1.96
N ARG A 151 5.98 1.04 -0.83
CA ARG A 151 5.90 2.52 -0.79
C ARG A 151 7.11 3.19 -1.42
N HIS A 152 8.30 2.68 -1.07
CA HIS A 152 9.59 3.22 -1.46
C HIS A 152 10.63 2.12 -1.57
N CYS A 153 11.60 2.25 -2.48
CA CYS A 153 12.72 1.30 -2.58
C CYS A 153 13.58 1.27 -1.31
N GLY A 154 13.61 2.38 -0.54
CA GLY A 154 14.27 2.46 0.76
C GLY A 154 13.71 1.50 1.82
N HIS A 155 12.50 0.98 1.62
CA HIS A 155 11.91 -0.05 2.48
C HIS A 155 12.50 -1.45 2.25
N LYS A 156 13.32 -1.64 1.21
CA LYS A 156 14.06 -2.88 0.92
C LYS A 156 13.19 -4.13 0.89
N PHE A 157 12.00 -4.01 0.31
CA PHE A 157 11.01 -5.08 0.25
C PHE A 157 11.22 -6.04 -0.94
N CYS A 158 12.00 -5.64 -1.94
CA CYS A 158 12.22 -6.45 -3.13
C CYS A 158 12.98 -7.75 -2.83
N PRO A 159 12.53 -8.90 -3.39
CA PRO A 159 13.25 -10.17 -3.26
C PRO A 159 14.68 -10.12 -3.82
N ILE A 160 15.51 -11.05 -3.36
CA ILE A 160 16.89 -11.19 -3.83
C ILE A 160 16.91 -11.41 -5.35
N GLY A 161 17.83 -10.73 -6.05
CA GLY A 161 17.97 -10.81 -7.51
C GLY A 161 17.00 -9.93 -8.29
N SER A 162 16.04 -9.27 -7.63
CA SER A 162 15.19 -8.28 -8.27
C SER A 162 15.73 -6.85 -8.07
N LYS A 163 15.39 -5.96 -9.00
CA LYS A 163 15.71 -4.53 -8.95
C LYS A 163 14.47 -3.74 -8.61
N CYS A 164 14.59 -2.80 -7.68
CA CYS A 164 13.49 -1.90 -7.34
C CYS A 164 13.42 -0.73 -8.31
N ALA A 165 12.21 -0.35 -8.72
CA ALA A 165 11.91 0.85 -9.47
C ALA A 165 11.04 1.77 -8.60
N GLU A 166 11.53 2.99 -8.36
CA GLU A 166 10.87 4.00 -7.52
C GLU A 166 9.89 4.82 -8.35
N GLY A 167 8.63 4.92 -7.89
CA GLY A 167 7.63 5.82 -8.44
C GLY A 167 7.37 7.01 -7.52
N ARG A 168 6.32 7.78 -7.81
CA ARG A 168 5.90 8.93 -7.01
C ARG A 168 5.20 8.52 -5.72
N TRP A 169 4.36 7.48 -5.77
CA TRP A 169 3.63 6.96 -4.62
C TRP A 169 3.96 5.51 -4.31
N LEU A 170 4.22 4.69 -5.32
CA LEU A 170 4.53 3.28 -5.15
C LEU A 170 5.85 2.94 -5.86
N ALA A 171 6.54 1.96 -5.31
CA ALA A 171 7.69 1.32 -5.90
C ALA A 171 7.33 -0.13 -6.23
N HIS A 172 7.98 -0.71 -7.23
CA HIS A 172 7.78 -2.10 -7.62
C HIS A 172 9.11 -2.80 -7.86
N CYS A 173 9.06 -4.13 -7.91
CA CYS A 173 10.26 -4.95 -8.11
C CYS A 173 10.22 -5.62 -9.48
N CYS A 174 11.35 -5.59 -10.17
CA CYS A 174 11.55 -6.20 -11.48
C CYS A 174 12.54 -7.34 -11.37
N ARG A 175 12.14 -8.57 -11.75
CA ARG A 175 13.02 -9.73 -11.79
C ARG A 175 13.33 -10.15 -13.23
N PRO A 176 14.51 -10.73 -13.51
CA PRO A 176 14.82 -11.25 -14.84
C PRO A 176 13.85 -12.37 -15.24
N ILE A 177 13.40 -12.35 -16.50
CA ILE A 177 12.66 -13.46 -17.11
C ILE A 177 13.68 -14.53 -17.46
N ILE A 178 13.71 -15.60 -16.68
CA ILE A 178 14.52 -16.78 -17.01
C ILE A 178 13.73 -17.57 -18.03
N LYS A 179 14.06 -17.40 -19.32
CA LYS A 179 13.59 -18.33 -20.35
C LYS A 179 14.22 -19.68 -20.02
N ALA A 180 13.41 -20.70 -19.74
CA ALA A 180 13.92 -22.06 -19.67
C ALA A 180 14.64 -22.34 -21.00
N ALA A 181 15.94 -22.59 -20.93
CA ALA A 181 16.63 -23.17 -22.07
C ALA A 181 16.01 -24.55 -22.24
N ASN A 182 15.34 -24.78 -23.38
CA ASN A 182 14.81 -26.08 -23.73
C ASN A 182 15.96 -27.10 -23.63
N SER A 183 15.82 -28.02 -22.67
CA SER A 183 16.55 -29.28 -22.59
C SER A 183 16.21 -30.18 -23.76
#